data_AF-Q9SXU0-F1
#
_entry.id   AF-Q9SXU0-F1
#
_cell.length_a   1.000
_cell.length_b   1.000
_cell.length_c   1.000
_cell.angle_alpha   90.00
_cell.angle_beta   90.00
_cell.angle_gamma   90.00
#
_symmetry.space_group_name_H-M   'P 1'
#
loop_
_entity.id
_entity.type
_entity.pdbx_description
1 polymer ?
#
loop_
_entity_poly.entity_id
_entity_poly.type
_entity_poly.pdbx_seq_one_letter_code
_entity_poly.pdbx_strand_id
1 'polypeptide(L)'
;EINHAIGAEGVLSVECKEVVSQYGELIWDLLVSGVNPGDICSQVGLCSVRSDQSKSAGIEMVTENKQSEMSATDTPLCSSCQMLVIWVQNQLKQKATKERVFNYVNQLCESLPSPSGESVISCNDLSRMPNISFTIGDKPFVLTPEQYVLRTGEGITEVCLSAFIAFDIPPPKGPLWILGDVFMRAYHTVFDYGNLQVGFAEAA
;
A
#
# COMPACT_ATOMS: atom_id res chain seq x y z
N GLU A 1 5.59 -3.56 0.66
CA GLU A 1 6.60 -3.25 1.71
C GLU A 1 6.33 -3.96 3.03
N ILE A 2 5.14 -3.85 3.64
CA ILE A 2 4.83 -4.50 4.94
C ILE A 2 4.99 -6.02 4.89
N ASN A 3 4.32 -6.71 3.96
CA ASN A 3 4.39 -8.18 3.82
C ASN A 3 5.83 -8.69 3.72
N HIS A 4 6.66 -8.04 2.91
CA HIS A 4 8.08 -8.33 2.82
C HIS A 4 8.81 -8.14 4.16
N ALA A 5 8.53 -7.05 4.88
CA ALA A 5 9.20 -6.72 6.14
C ALA A 5 8.82 -7.67 7.30
N ILE A 6 7.63 -8.24 7.29
CA ILE A 6 7.15 -9.20 8.30
C ILE A 6 7.33 -10.67 7.86
N GLY A 7 7.92 -10.91 6.68
CA GLY A 7 8.12 -12.27 6.16
C GLY A 7 6.82 -12.99 5.80
N ALA A 8 5.80 -12.26 5.35
CA ALA A 8 4.56 -12.85 4.89
C ALA A 8 4.74 -13.55 3.54
N GLU A 9 4.11 -14.71 3.41
CA GLU A 9 3.92 -15.38 2.14
C GLU A 9 3.10 -14.45 1.22
N GLY A 10 3.67 -14.14 0.07
CA GLY A 10 3.03 -13.33 -0.95
C GLY A 10 2.96 -14.05 -2.29
N VAL A 11 2.36 -13.39 -3.26
CA VAL A 11 2.19 -13.89 -4.61
C VAL A 11 3.18 -13.19 -5.54
N LEU A 12 3.83 -13.96 -6.40
CA LEU A 12 4.67 -13.43 -7.47
C LEU A 12 3.80 -12.71 -8.50
N SER A 13 4.05 -11.42 -8.73
CA SER A 13 3.46 -10.69 -9.86
C SER A 13 4.42 -10.65 -11.05
N VAL A 14 3.96 -11.20 -12.16
CA VAL A 14 4.68 -11.19 -13.43
C VAL A 14 4.73 -9.78 -14.01
N GLU A 15 3.65 -9.02 -13.88
CA GLU A 15 3.53 -7.64 -14.33
C GLU A 15 4.50 -6.73 -13.59
N CYS A 16 4.65 -6.93 -12.27
CA CYS A 16 5.64 -6.22 -11.46
C CYS A 16 7.07 -6.50 -11.96
N LYS A 17 7.42 -7.79 -12.15
CA LYS A 17 8.74 -8.19 -12.68
C LYS A 17 8.99 -7.62 -14.08
N GLU A 18 7.97 -7.62 -14.93
CA GLU A 18 8.03 -7.05 -16.27
C GLU A 18 8.34 -5.55 -16.21
N VAL A 19 7.58 -4.79 -15.41
CA VAL A 19 7.78 -3.34 -15.29
C VAL A 19 9.17 -3.01 -14.72
N VAL A 20 9.61 -3.75 -13.71
CA VAL A 20 10.97 -3.61 -13.15
C VAL A 20 12.05 -3.88 -14.20
N SER A 21 11.92 -4.96 -14.96
CA SER A 21 12.96 -5.38 -15.91
C SER A 21 13.01 -4.53 -17.18
N GLN A 22 11.86 -4.09 -17.71
CA GLN A 22 11.80 -3.36 -18.97
C GLN A 22 11.87 -1.85 -18.80
N TYR A 23 11.23 -1.31 -17.75
CA TYR A 23 11.06 0.13 -17.57
C TYR A 23 11.80 0.68 -16.35
N GLY A 24 12.33 -0.20 -15.50
CA GLY A 24 12.98 0.19 -14.24
C GLY A 24 14.07 1.24 -14.41
N GLU A 25 15.02 1.02 -15.32
CA GLU A 25 16.13 1.94 -15.58
C GLU A 25 15.64 3.34 -15.99
N LEU A 26 14.67 3.42 -16.90
CA LEU A 26 14.06 4.67 -17.34
C LEU A 26 13.33 5.38 -16.19
N ILE A 27 12.54 4.63 -15.41
CA ILE A 27 11.81 5.15 -14.25
C ILE A 27 12.79 5.73 -13.21
N TRP A 28 13.89 5.02 -12.95
CA TRP A 28 14.95 5.49 -12.08
C TRP A 28 15.55 6.81 -12.57
N ASP A 29 15.91 6.88 -13.85
CA ASP A 29 16.56 8.06 -14.43
C ASP A 29 15.62 9.28 -14.41
N LEU A 30 14.32 9.08 -14.67
CA LEU A 30 13.30 10.12 -14.56
C LEU A 30 13.16 10.62 -13.11
N LEU A 31 13.12 9.72 -12.13
CA LEU A 31 13.05 10.09 -10.70
C LEU A 31 14.28 10.88 -10.25
N VAL A 32 15.49 10.42 -10.61
CA VAL A 32 16.74 11.11 -10.26
C VAL A 32 16.87 12.45 -10.99
N SER A 33 16.29 12.58 -12.18
CA SER A 33 16.22 13.84 -12.93
C SER A 33 15.19 14.83 -12.38
N GLY A 34 14.43 14.46 -11.35
CA GLY A 34 13.47 15.34 -10.69
C GLY A 34 12.10 15.42 -11.37
N VAL A 35 11.75 14.46 -12.23
CA VAL A 35 10.40 14.36 -12.80
C VAL A 35 9.39 14.07 -11.68
N ASN A 36 8.20 14.67 -11.77
CA ASN A 36 7.15 14.44 -10.79
C ASN A 36 6.70 12.97 -10.83
N PRO A 37 6.74 12.23 -9.69
CA PRO A 37 6.36 10.81 -9.62
C PRO A 37 4.99 10.51 -10.21
N GLY A 38 4.01 11.41 -10.08
CA GLY A 38 2.66 11.21 -10.61
C GLY A 38 2.61 11.14 -12.14
N ASP A 39 3.58 11.74 -12.83
CA ASP A 39 3.59 11.86 -14.29
C ASP A 39 4.41 10.75 -14.97
N ILE A 40 5.30 10.08 -14.21
CA ILE A 40 6.30 9.14 -14.77
C ILE A 40 5.64 8.02 -15.56
N CYS A 41 4.64 7.34 -15.00
CA CYS A 41 4.02 6.20 -15.67
C CYS A 41 3.23 6.59 -16.93
N SER A 42 2.76 7.83 -17.01
CA SER A 42 2.16 8.37 -18.22
C SER A 42 3.22 8.73 -19.27
N GLN A 43 4.35 9.31 -18.85
CA GLN A 43 5.48 9.62 -19.74
C GLN A 43 6.15 8.37 -20.31
N VAL A 44 6.23 7.30 -19.51
CA VAL A 44 6.73 5.99 -19.94
C VAL A 44 5.72 5.28 -20.86
N GLY A 45 4.46 5.75 -20.90
CA GLY A 45 3.41 5.20 -21.77
C GLY A 45 2.68 3.98 -21.19
N LEU A 46 2.89 3.65 -19.91
CA LEU A 46 2.21 2.54 -19.23
C LEU A 46 0.83 2.93 -18.70
N CYS A 47 0.63 4.21 -18.42
CA CYS A 47 -0.65 4.77 -17.98
C CYS A 47 -1.19 5.78 -18.99
N SER A 48 -2.52 5.89 -19.07
CA SER A 48 -3.17 6.95 -19.85
C SER A 48 -3.06 8.29 -19.12
N VAL A 49 -2.74 9.36 -19.85
CA VAL A 49 -2.72 10.73 -19.30
C VAL A 49 -4.13 11.11 -18.89
N ARG A 50 -4.31 11.48 -17.62
CA ARG A 50 -5.57 12.04 -17.10
C ARG A 50 -5.85 13.33 -17.86
N SER A 51 -6.86 13.33 -18.73
CA SER A 51 -7.40 14.58 -19.25
C SER A 51 -8.20 15.23 -18.12
N ASP A 52 -7.56 16.11 -17.35
CA ASP A 52 -8.29 17.09 -16.57
C ASP A 52 -8.96 18.07 -17.54
N GLN A 53 -10.11 17.69 -18.10
CA GLN A 53 -11.06 18.60 -18.77
C GLN A 53 -12.45 17.95 -18.98
N SER A 54 -13.27 17.93 -17.93
CA SER A 54 -14.62 18.50 -18.05
C SER A 54 -15.16 18.88 -16.67
N LYS A 55 -14.83 20.11 -16.22
CA LYS A 55 -15.80 20.85 -15.41
C LYS A 55 -16.97 21.21 -16.33
N SER A 56 -17.89 20.28 -16.56
CA SER A 56 -19.24 20.66 -16.97
C SER A 56 -19.97 21.08 -15.71
N ALA A 57 -20.22 22.38 -15.57
CA ALA A 57 -21.10 22.87 -14.54
C ALA A 57 -22.52 22.34 -14.79
N GLY A 58 -23.06 21.56 -13.85
CA GLY A 58 -24.47 21.64 -13.51
C GLY A 58 -25.46 20.68 -14.18
N ILE A 59 -25.16 19.40 -14.38
CA ILE A 59 -26.22 18.37 -14.56
C ILE A 59 -25.83 17.07 -13.86
N GLU A 60 -26.62 16.66 -12.87
CA GLU A 60 -26.54 15.37 -12.16
C GLU A 60 -27.65 14.44 -12.72
N MET A 61 -27.31 13.20 -13.07
CA MET A 61 -28.24 12.22 -13.65
C MET A 61 -28.74 11.24 -12.57
N VAL A 62 -30.06 11.10 -12.44
CA VAL A 62 -30.75 10.46 -11.30
C VAL A 62 -31.11 8.99 -11.56
N THR A 63 -30.22 8.21 -12.17
CA THR A 63 -30.42 6.75 -12.27
C THR A 63 -29.14 6.03 -11.88
N GLU A 64 -29.06 5.62 -10.61
CA GLU A 64 -28.06 4.67 -10.13
C GLU A 64 -28.38 3.28 -10.69
N ASN A 65 -27.90 3.00 -11.90
CA ASN A 65 -27.52 1.66 -12.30
C ASN A 65 -26.00 1.59 -12.18
N LYS A 66 -25.49 1.32 -10.97
CA LYS A 66 -24.09 0.94 -10.76
C LYS A 66 -23.88 -0.49 -11.26
N GLN A 67 -23.96 -0.68 -12.57
CA GLN A 67 -23.01 -1.58 -13.19
C GLN A 67 -21.67 -0.86 -13.02
N SER A 68 -20.83 -1.41 -12.15
CA SER A 68 -19.43 -1.03 -12.03
C SER A 68 -18.76 -1.31 -13.37
N GLU A 69 -18.92 -0.38 -14.30
CA GLU A 69 -18.06 -0.27 -15.46
C GLU A 69 -16.66 -0.04 -14.91
N MET A 70 -15.82 -1.05 -15.10
CA MET A 70 -14.38 -1.00 -14.93
C MET A 70 -13.90 0.29 -15.57
N SER A 71 -13.52 1.29 -14.78
CA SER A 71 -12.96 2.52 -15.33
C SER A 71 -11.76 2.14 -16.19
N ALA A 72 -11.79 2.57 -17.46
CA ALA A 72 -10.76 2.33 -18.46
C ALA A 72 -9.46 3.11 -18.15
N THR A 73 -8.92 2.99 -16.94
CA THR A 73 -7.78 3.77 -16.44
C THR A 73 -6.65 2.96 -15.84
N ASP A 74 -6.83 1.68 -15.50
CA ASP A 74 -5.79 0.92 -14.79
C ASP A 74 -5.51 -0.43 -15.46
N THR A 75 -4.53 -0.43 -16.39
CA THR A 75 -3.93 -1.70 -16.82
C THR A 75 -3.09 -2.26 -15.68
N PRO A 76 -2.94 -3.59 -15.53
CA PRO A 76 -2.07 -4.19 -14.51
C PRO A 76 -0.62 -3.66 -14.56
N LEU A 77 -0.15 -3.29 -15.76
CA LEU A 77 1.15 -2.66 -15.98
C LEU A 77 1.18 -1.19 -15.49
N CYS A 78 0.10 -0.44 -15.65
CA CYS A 78 -0.02 0.91 -15.10
C CYS A 78 0.07 0.89 -13.57
N SER A 79 -0.71 0.02 -12.91
CA SER A 79 -0.67 -0.14 -11.46
C SER A 79 0.71 -0.58 -10.97
N SER A 80 1.33 -1.53 -11.67
CA SER A 80 2.70 -1.99 -11.38
C SER A 80 3.74 -0.88 -11.53
N CYS A 81 3.59 -0.01 -12.53
CA CYS A 81 4.44 1.18 -12.69
C CYS A 81 4.26 2.17 -11.54
N GLN A 82 3.02 2.47 -11.17
CA GLN A 82 2.74 3.42 -10.07
C GLN A 82 3.35 2.89 -8.76
N MET A 83 3.20 1.59 -8.48
CA MET A 83 3.86 0.94 -7.34
C MET A 83 5.38 1.05 -7.41
N LEU A 84 6.00 0.73 -8.55
CA LEU A 84 7.44 0.82 -8.75
C LEU A 84 7.96 2.24 -8.49
N VAL A 85 7.29 3.25 -9.05
CA VAL A 85 7.63 4.66 -8.84
C VAL A 85 7.62 5.01 -7.36
N ILE A 86 6.57 4.62 -6.63
CA ILE A 86 6.46 4.89 -5.19
C ILE A 86 7.57 4.18 -4.40
N TRP A 87 7.83 2.90 -4.67
CA TRP A 87 8.87 2.15 -3.96
C TRP A 87 10.27 2.71 -4.21
N VAL A 88 10.60 3.02 -5.47
CA VAL A 88 11.89 3.65 -5.81
C VAL A 88 12.01 5.01 -5.15
N GLN A 89 10.96 5.83 -5.21
CA GLN A 89 10.95 7.14 -4.54
C GLN A 89 11.15 7.01 -3.02
N ASN A 90 10.54 6.00 -2.38
CA ASN A 90 10.73 5.74 -0.96
C ASN A 90 12.20 5.38 -0.65
N GLN A 91 12.81 4.53 -1.46
CA GLN A 91 14.22 4.16 -1.30
C GLN A 91 15.19 5.32 -1.59
N LEU A 92 14.87 6.20 -2.52
CA LEU A 92 15.63 7.42 -2.79
C LEU A 92 15.63 8.38 -1.59
N LYS A 93 14.49 8.50 -0.88
CA LYS A 93 14.44 9.27 0.39
C LYS A 93 15.37 8.71 1.46
N GLN A 94 15.64 7.41 1.43
CA GLN A 94 16.58 6.72 2.32
C GLN A 94 18.04 6.75 1.80
N LYS A 95 18.32 7.46 0.69
CA LYS A 95 19.65 7.57 0.07
C LYS A 95 20.27 6.21 -0.31
N ALA A 96 19.44 5.26 -0.71
CA ALA A 96 19.91 3.94 -1.18
C ALA A 96 20.57 4.02 -2.57
N THR A 97 21.46 3.06 -2.88
CA THR A 97 22.09 2.94 -4.20
C THR A 97 21.16 2.27 -5.20
N LYS A 98 21.30 2.60 -6.50
CA LYS A 98 20.50 2.03 -7.60
C LYS A 98 20.37 0.51 -7.51
N GLU A 99 21.49 -0.18 -7.44
CA GLU A 99 21.53 -1.65 -7.35
C GLU A 99 20.76 -2.20 -6.15
N ARG A 100 20.92 -1.59 -4.97
CA ARG A 100 20.19 -1.98 -3.76
C ARG A 100 18.69 -1.76 -3.92
N VAL A 101 18.28 -0.66 -4.54
CA VAL A 101 16.85 -0.38 -4.80
C VAL A 101 16.26 -1.41 -5.75
N PHE A 102 16.91 -1.73 -6.86
CA PHE A 102 16.39 -2.73 -7.81
C PHE A 102 16.34 -4.13 -7.22
N ASN A 103 17.31 -4.51 -6.39
CA ASN A 103 17.27 -5.80 -5.71
C ASN A 103 16.10 -5.86 -4.72
N TYR A 104 15.91 -4.80 -3.93
CA TYR A 104 14.79 -4.68 -2.99
C TYR A 104 13.43 -4.72 -3.70
N VAL A 105 13.24 -3.92 -4.76
CA VAL A 105 11.97 -3.90 -5.48
C VAL A 105 11.67 -5.24 -6.18
N ASN A 106 12.71 -5.93 -6.67
CA ASN A 106 12.52 -7.28 -7.21
C ASN A 106 11.98 -8.26 -6.16
N GLN A 107 12.43 -8.17 -4.91
CA GLN A 107 11.90 -8.98 -3.80
C GLN A 107 10.47 -8.56 -3.43
N LEU A 108 10.12 -7.29 -3.57
CA LEU A 108 8.74 -6.84 -3.38
C LEU A 108 7.78 -7.48 -4.40
N CYS A 109 8.20 -7.64 -5.66
CA CYS A 109 7.39 -8.32 -6.67
C CYS A 109 7.10 -9.80 -6.36
N GLU A 110 7.89 -10.44 -5.49
CA GLU A 110 7.72 -11.83 -5.04
C GLU A 110 6.83 -11.95 -3.80
N SER A 111 6.53 -10.84 -3.14
CA SER A 111 5.85 -10.79 -1.84
C SER A 111 4.61 -9.89 -1.86
N LEU A 112 3.95 -9.78 -3.03
CA LEU A 112 2.71 -9.01 -3.13
C LEU A 112 1.59 -9.68 -2.33
N PRO A 113 0.70 -8.89 -1.71
CA PRO A 113 -0.46 -9.42 -1.01
C PRO A 113 -1.31 -10.34 -1.89
N SER A 114 -1.81 -11.44 -1.33
CA SER A 114 -2.74 -12.32 -2.04
C SER A 114 -4.04 -11.58 -2.37
N PRO A 115 -4.66 -11.82 -3.54
CA PRO A 115 -5.99 -11.31 -3.87
C PRO A 115 -7.08 -11.73 -2.88
N SER A 116 -6.86 -12.85 -2.15
CA SER A 116 -7.75 -13.31 -1.09
C SER A 116 -7.65 -12.48 0.21
N GLY A 117 -6.75 -11.50 0.27
CA GLY A 117 -6.58 -10.58 1.40
C GLY A 117 -5.80 -11.15 2.59
N GLU A 118 -5.67 -12.47 2.69
CA GLU A 118 -4.92 -13.14 3.74
C GLU A 118 -3.42 -13.19 3.39
N SER A 119 -2.57 -12.86 4.35
CA SER A 119 -1.11 -12.99 4.23
C SER A 119 -0.61 -13.84 5.39
N VAL A 120 -0.25 -15.09 5.10
CA VAL A 120 0.24 -16.06 6.09
C VAL A 120 1.68 -15.70 6.45
N ILE A 121 2.00 -15.74 7.74
CA ILE A 121 3.36 -15.48 8.25
C ILE A 121 3.80 -16.61 9.19
N SER A 122 5.10 -16.75 9.37
CA SER A 122 5.67 -17.69 10.35
C SER A 122 5.44 -17.18 11.79
N CYS A 123 4.73 -17.98 12.60
CA CYS A 123 4.54 -17.71 14.02
C CYS A 123 5.85 -17.69 14.84
N ASN A 124 6.92 -18.29 14.33
CA ASN A 124 8.21 -18.36 15.03
C ASN A 124 9.04 -17.07 14.87
N ASP A 125 8.70 -16.25 13.87
CA ASP A 125 9.51 -15.10 13.49
C ASP A 125 9.04 -13.78 14.09
N LEU A 126 7.99 -13.78 14.94
CA LEU A 126 7.43 -12.54 15.53
C LEU A 126 8.50 -11.65 16.16
N SER A 127 9.44 -12.24 16.90
CA SER A 127 10.54 -11.51 17.55
C SER A 127 11.51 -10.81 16.59
N ARG A 128 11.52 -11.20 15.31
CA ARG A 128 12.36 -10.61 14.25
C ARG A 128 11.58 -9.59 13.42
N MET A 129 10.26 -9.52 13.56
CA MET A 129 9.43 -8.60 12.81
C MET A 129 9.57 -7.18 13.36
N PRO A 130 9.53 -6.15 12.51
CA PRO A 130 9.67 -4.77 12.95
C PRO A 130 8.40 -4.27 13.64
N ASN A 131 8.56 -3.29 14.52
CA ASN A 131 7.42 -2.48 14.94
C ASN A 131 6.93 -1.62 13.76
N ILE A 132 5.62 -1.50 13.59
CA ILE A 132 5.00 -0.67 12.54
C ILE A 132 4.44 0.58 13.20
N SER A 133 4.76 1.75 12.66
CA SER A 133 4.30 3.02 13.22
C SER A 133 3.45 3.81 12.24
N PHE A 134 2.28 4.23 12.72
CA PHE A 134 1.42 5.21 12.07
C PHE A 134 1.66 6.58 12.71
N THR A 135 1.97 7.58 11.90
CA THR A 135 2.08 8.96 12.38
C THR A 135 0.76 9.68 12.13
N ILE A 136 0.08 10.09 13.21
CA ILE A 136 -1.20 10.81 13.14
C ILE A 136 -1.01 12.15 13.85
N GLY A 137 -1.17 13.24 13.09
CA GLY A 137 -0.63 14.54 13.50
C GLY A 137 0.89 14.45 13.61
N ASP A 138 1.46 14.88 14.74
CA ASP A 138 2.89 14.80 15.02
C ASP A 138 3.26 13.66 16.00
N LYS A 139 2.33 12.72 16.25
CA LYS A 139 2.53 11.63 17.22
C LYS A 139 2.66 10.28 16.52
N PRO A 140 3.72 9.50 16.83
CA PRO A 140 3.84 8.12 16.37
C PRO A 140 2.99 7.18 17.24
N PHE A 141 2.20 6.34 16.59
CA PHE A 141 1.43 5.24 17.17
C PHE A 141 2.04 3.93 16.70
N VAL A 142 2.65 3.19 17.61
CA VAL A 142 3.48 2.01 17.32
C VAL A 142 2.68 0.74 17.64
N LEU A 143 2.61 -0.17 16.66
CA LEU A 143 2.09 -1.51 16.83
C LEU A 143 3.27 -2.50 16.87
N THR A 144 3.30 -3.35 17.90
CA THR A 144 4.27 -4.45 18.00
C THR A 144 3.81 -5.66 17.18
N PRO A 145 4.72 -6.60 16.85
CA PRO A 145 4.36 -7.85 16.17
C PRO A 145 3.21 -8.60 16.85
N GLU A 146 3.18 -8.63 18.18
CA GLU A 146 2.13 -9.28 18.95
C GLU A 146 0.75 -8.61 18.79
N GLN A 147 0.72 -7.33 18.42
CA GLN A 147 -0.50 -6.57 18.23
C GLN A 147 -1.04 -6.68 16.80
N TYR A 148 -0.17 -6.65 15.79
CA TYR A 148 -0.59 -6.68 14.38
C TYR A 148 -0.62 -8.07 13.74
N VAL A 149 -0.19 -9.11 14.47
CA VAL A 149 -0.30 -10.51 14.02
C VAL A 149 -1.50 -11.19 14.68
N LEU A 150 -2.39 -11.72 13.86
CA LEU A 150 -3.55 -12.50 14.29
C LEU A 150 -3.17 -13.97 14.37
N ARG A 151 -3.37 -14.58 15.54
CA ARG A 151 -3.17 -16.03 15.76
C ARG A 151 -4.51 -16.73 15.75
N THR A 152 -4.62 -17.81 14.99
CA THR A 152 -5.82 -18.64 14.87
C THR A 152 -5.43 -20.11 14.97
N GLY A 153 -6.28 -20.94 15.58
CA GLY A 153 -5.96 -22.34 15.88
C GLY A 153 -5.21 -22.52 17.20
N GLU A 154 -4.89 -23.77 17.55
CA GLU A 154 -4.24 -24.10 18.82
C GLU A 154 -3.15 -25.17 18.61
N GLY A 155 -2.03 -25.03 19.31
CA GLY A 155 -0.93 -25.99 19.25
C GLY A 155 -0.34 -26.12 17.85
N ILE A 156 -0.36 -27.33 17.28
CA ILE A 156 0.24 -27.62 15.97
C ILE A 156 -0.56 -27.07 14.77
N THR A 157 -1.79 -26.61 14.99
CA THR A 157 -2.62 -25.97 13.97
C THR A 157 -2.66 -24.46 14.13
N GLU A 158 -1.78 -23.88 14.96
CA GLU A 158 -1.62 -22.43 15.06
C GLU A 158 -1.15 -21.86 13.71
N VAL A 159 -1.94 -20.93 13.18
CA VAL A 159 -1.65 -20.16 11.97
C VAL A 159 -1.56 -18.70 12.37
N CYS A 160 -0.52 -18.02 11.88
CA CYS A 160 -0.35 -16.59 12.06
C CYS A 160 -0.66 -15.87 10.76
N LEU A 161 -1.49 -14.85 10.86
CA LEU A 161 -1.92 -14.01 9.75
C LEU A 161 -1.53 -12.56 10.02
N SER A 162 -1.07 -11.87 8.98
CA SER A 162 -0.94 -10.42 9.00
C SER A 162 -2.33 -9.77 9.12
N ALA A 163 -2.50 -8.81 10.03
CA ALA A 163 -3.71 -8.00 10.09
C ALA A 163 -3.77 -6.91 9.00
N PHE A 164 -2.73 -6.77 8.18
CA PHE A 164 -2.71 -5.80 7.09
C PHE A 164 -3.34 -6.41 5.85
N ILE A 165 -4.41 -5.77 5.38
CA ILE A 165 -5.09 -6.13 4.15
C ILE A 165 -4.77 -5.05 3.11
N ALA A 166 -4.32 -5.48 1.93
CA ALA A 166 -4.14 -4.58 0.81
C ALA A 166 -5.48 -4.28 0.17
N PHE A 167 -5.85 -3.00 0.15
CA PHE A 167 -7.09 -2.52 -0.45
C PHE A 167 -6.84 -1.18 -1.13
N ASP A 168 -6.70 -1.20 -2.45
CA ASP A 168 -6.47 -0.01 -3.25
C ASP A 168 -7.78 0.76 -3.45
N ILE A 169 -7.89 1.92 -2.80
CA ILE A 169 -8.99 2.86 -3.01
C ILE A 169 -8.54 3.90 -4.03
N PRO A 170 -9.14 3.93 -5.24
CA PRO A 170 -8.72 4.86 -6.27
C PRO A 170 -9.08 6.32 -5.90
N PRO A 171 -8.39 7.30 -6.51
CA PRO A 171 -8.78 8.70 -6.45
C PRO A 171 -10.25 8.90 -6.88
N PRO A 172 -10.98 9.89 -6.33
CA PRO A 172 -10.51 11.00 -5.49
C PRO A 172 -10.51 10.71 -3.99
N LYS A 173 -10.96 9.54 -3.55
CA LYS A 173 -11.13 9.24 -2.12
C LYS A 173 -9.86 8.69 -1.46
N GLY A 174 -9.07 7.91 -2.21
CA GLY A 174 -7.76 7.44 -1.75
C GLY A 174 -6.61 8.31 -2.24
N PRO A 175 -5.37 8.02 -1.78
CA PRO A 175 -5.00 6.91 -0.90
C PRO A 175 -5.42 7.16 0.55
N LEU A 176 -5.91 6.12 1.24
CA LEU A 176 -6.27 6.20 2.66
C LEU A 176 -5.94 4.89 3.39
N TRP A 177 -5.74 4.98 4.71
CA TRP A 177 -5.64 3.84 5.61
C TRP A 177 -6.95 3.67 6.38
N ILE A 178 -7.39 2.42 6.56
CA ILE A 178 -8.50 2.08 7.45
C ILE A 178 -7.90 1.47 8.71
N LEU A 179 -7.92 2.24 9.81
CA LEU A 179 -7.41 1.79 11.11
C LEU A 179 -8.52 1.09 11.89
N GLY A 180 -8.52 -0.24 11.79
CA GLY A 180 -9.57 -1.10 12.35
C GLY A 180 -9.30 -1.59 13.77
N ASP A 181 -9.86 -2.76 14.07
CA ASP A 181 -9.83 -3.41 15.39
C ASP A 181 -8.42 -3.60 15.96
N VAL A 182 -7.44 -3.96 15.12
CA VAL A 182 -6.04 -4.10 15.54
C VAL A 182 -5.47 -2.82 16.10
N PHE A 183 -5.71 -1.69 15.43
CA PHE A 183 -5.26 -0.39 15.90
C PHE A 183 -6.06 0.06 17.13
N MET A 184 -7.40 -0.09 17.07
CA MET A 184 -8.30 0.34 18.14
C MET A 184 -8.19 -0.51 19.42
N ARG A 185 -7.62 -1.73 19.33
CA ARG A 185 -7.27 -2.57 20.49
C ARG A 185 -6.03 -2.05 21.20
N ALA A 186 -5.02 -1.62 20.44
CA ALA A 186 -3.80 -1.03 21.01
C ALA A 186 -4.04 0.40 21.53
N TYR A 187 -4.95 1.14 20.90
CA TYR A 187 -5.21 2.53 21.19
C TYR A 187 -6.69 2.81 21.44
N HIS A 188 -7.01 3.22 22.66
CA HIS A 188 -8.33 3.75 23.01
C HIS A 188 -8.67 4.92 22.09
N THR A 189 -9.78 4.79 21.38
CA THR A 189 -10.20 5.73 20.32
C THR A 189 -11.48 6.44 20.73
N VAL A 190 -11.44 7.78 20.75
CA VAL A 190 -12.59 8.63 21.08
C VAL A 190 -13.07 9.33 19.82
N PHE A 191 -14.34 9.14 19.49
CA PHE A 191 -15.02 9.87 18.42
C PHE A 191 -15.81 11.03 19.04
N ASP A 192 -15.26 12.23 18.97
CA ASP A 192 -15.88 13.43 19.48
C ASP A 192 -16.69 14.11 18.38
N TYR A 193 -17.98 13.75 18.32
CA TYR A 193 -18.91 14.34 17.35
C TYR A 193 -19.13 15.84 17.57
N GLY A 194 -19.04 16.32 18.82
CA GLY A 194 -19.26 17.74 19.14
C GLY A 194 -18.21 18.65 18.51
N ASN A 195 -16.95 18.20 18.49
CA ASN A 195 -15.83 18.92 17.89
C ASN A 195 -15.38 18.36 16.53
N LEU A 196 -16.08 17.36 15.99
CA LEU A 196 -15.74 16.67 14.73
C LEU A 196 -14.28 16.17 14.67
N GLN A 197 -13.83 15.55 15.75
CA GLN A 197 -12.44 15.09 15.89
C GLN A 197 -12.37 13.65 16.40
N VAL A 198 -11.22 13.02 16.16
CA VAL A 198 -10.88 11.70 16.70
C VAL A 198 -9.64 11.83 17.56
N GLY A 199 -9.68 11.26 18.77
CA GLY A 199 -8.58 11.24 19.72
C GLY A 199 -8.10 9.82 20.00
N PHE A 200 -6.80 9.67 20.26
CA PHE A 200 -6.17 8.38 20.53
C PHE A 200 -5.31 8.45 21.80
N ALA A 201 -5.35 7.39 22.61
CA ALA A 201 -4.50 7.17 23.78
C ALA A 201 -4.14 5.69 23.88
N GLU A 202 -3.06 5.33 24.59
CA GLU A 202 -2.75 3.92 24.87
C GLU A 202 -3.93 3.24 25.58
N ALA A 203 -4.30 2.05 25.14
CA ALA A 203 -5.30 1.24 25.81
C ALA A 203 -4.75 0.71 27.15
N ALA A 204 -5.63 0.52 28.14
CA ALA A 204 -5.28 0.08 29.49
C ALA A 204 -5.05 -1.43 29.60
#